data_AF-A0A6N7WF97-F1
#
_entry.id   AF-A0A6N7WF97-F1
#
_cell.length_a   1.000
_cell.length_b   1.000
_cell.length_c   1.000
_cell.angle_alpha   90.00
_cell.angle_beta   90.00
_cell.angle_gamma   90.00
#
_symmetry.space_group_name_H-M   'P 1'
#
loop_
_entity.id
_entity.type
_entity.pdbx_description
1 polymer ?
#
loop_
_entity_poly.entity_id
_entity_poly.type
_entity_poly.pdbx_seq_one_letter_code
_entity_poly.pdbx_strand_id
1 'polypeptide(L)'
;MEIREYRPEDCREMAALFYDTVHEVNAADYIKEQLDAWADGKVDTAAWNRSFLEHDTFVAEENGVIVGFADMDAAGYRVMKEQQVVRKGVKLTNYVMKKIFD
;
A
#
# COMPACT_ATOMS: atom_id res chain seq x y z
N MET A 1 -3.71 -17.55 -6.73
CA MET A 1 -4.05 -16.14 -6.45
C MET A 1 -5.48 -15.80 -6.88
N GLU A 2 -6.29 -15.29 -5.97
CA GLU A 2 -7.64 -14.72 -6.16
C GLU A 2 -7.64 -13.25 -5.73
N ILE A 3 -8.38 -12.38 -6.43
CA ILE A 3 -8.60 -10.99 -6.02
C ILE A 3 -10.03 -10.87 -5.52
N ARG A 4 -10.20 -10.33 -4.31
CA ARG A 4 -11.52 -10.14 -3.68
C ARG A 4 -11.61 -8.81 -2.95
N GLU A 5 -12.83 -8.38 -2.67
CA GLU A 5 -13.09 -7.22 -1.80
C GLU A 5 -12.57 -7.46 -0.39
N TYR A 6 -12.15 -6.36 0.22
CA TYR A 6 -11.74 -6.29 1.62
C TYR A 6 -12.85 -6.74 2.58
N ARG A 7 -12.46 -7.37 3.68
CA ARG A 7 -13.32 -7.69 4.83
C ARG A 7 -12.67 -7.22 6.12
N PRO A 8 -13.43 -6.85 7.16
CA PRO A 8 -12.86 -6.37 8.43
C PRO A 8 -11.83 -7.32 9.07
N GLU A 9 -11.97 -8.62 8.85
CA GLU A 9 -11.05 -9.64 9.35
C GLU A 9 -9.64 -9.53 8.73
N ASP A 10 -9.53 -8.98 7.51
CA ASP A 10 -8.28 -8.81 6.79
C ASP A 10 -7.40 -7.69 7.39
N CYS A 11 -8.00 -6.76 8.15
CA CYS A 11 -7.36 -5.51 8.58
C CYS A 11 -6.00 -5.72 9.24
N ARG A 12 -5.91 -6.73 10.11
CA ARG A 12 -4.71 -7.00 10.90
C ARG A 12 -3.60 -7.60 10.05
N GLU A 13 -3.96 -8.50 9.15
CA GLU A 13 -3.00 -9.14 8.24
C GLU A 13 -2.47 -8.14 7.21
N MET A 14 -3.35 -7.31 6.64
CA MET A 14 -2.93 -6.22 5.74
C MET A 14 -1.99 -5.21 6.42
N ALA A 15 -2.27 -4.86 7.68
CA ALA A 15 -1.43 -3.96 8.47
C ALA A 15 -0.02 -4.56 8.72
N ALA A 16 0.05 -5.86 9.03
CA ALA A 16 1.31 -6.58 9.17
C ALA A 16 2.06 -6.64 7.83
N LEU A 17 1.38 -7.04 6.75
CA LEU A 17 1.95 -7.12 5.40
C LEU A 17 2.51 -5.76 4.95
N PHE A 18 1.80 -4.66 5.23
CA PHE A 18 2.28 -3.31 4.94
C PHE A 18 3.56 -2.98 5.70
N TYR A 19 3.59 -3.22 7.01
CA TYR A 19 4.76 -2.99 7.85
C TYR A 19 5.96 -3.82 7.36
N ASP A 20 5.77 -5.12 7.17
CA ASP A 20 6.82 -6.05 6.73
C ASP A 20 7.35 -5.65 5.35
N THR A 21 6.47 -5.23 4.43
CA THR A 21 6.91 -4.74 3.11
C THR A 21 7.78 -3.50 3.25
N VAL A 22 7.39 -2.53 4.07
CA VAL A 22 8.19 -1.32 4.30
C VAL A 22 9.55 -1.67 4.91
N HIS A 23 9.59 -2.53 5.93
CA HIS A 23 10.82 -2.81 6.68
C HIS A 23 11.73 -3.87 6.08
N GLU A 24 11.21 -4.80 5.28
CA GLU A 24 12.03 -5.87 4.68
C GLU A 24 12.43 -5.55 3.24
N VAL A 25 11.48 -5.09 2.42
CA VAL A 25 11.76 -4.82 1.00
C VAL A 25 12.52 -3.52 0.82
N ASN A 26 12.12 -2.47 1.53
CA ASN A 26 12.68 -1.14 1.32
C ASN A 26 13.91 -0.86 2.21
N ALA A 27 14.26 -1.73 3.15
CA ALA A 27 15.44 -1.55 4.03
C ALA A 27 16.77 -1.50 3.28
N ALA A 28 16.83 -1.99 2.04
CA ALA A 28 18.02 -1.79 1.22
C ALA A 28 18.24 -0.30 0.85
N ASP A 29 17.17 0.48 0.73
CA ASP A 29 17.17 1.86 0.18
C ASP A 29 17.01 2.95 1.23
N TYR A 30 16.48 2.63 2.41
CA TYR A 30 16.11 3.59 3.44
C TYR A 30 16.73 3.22 4.78
N ILE A 31 17.13 4.23 5.56
CA ILE A 31 17.62 4.03 6.93
C ILE A 31 16.44 3.76 7.88
N LYS A 32 16.72 3.19 9.05
CA LYS A 32 15.70 2.82 10.04
C LYS A 32 14.76 3.98 10.37
N GLU A 33 15.29 5.20 10.54
CA GLU A 33 14.48 6.38 10.88
C GLU A 33 13.50 6.74 9.76
N GLN A 34 13.86 6.50 8.49
CA GLN A 34 12.96 6.73 7.35
C GLN A 34 11.91 5.62 7.22
N LEU A 35 12.28 4.38 7.53
CA LEU A 35 11.34 3.25 7.57
C LEU A 35 10.32 3.42 8.69
N ASP A 36 10.77 3.77 9.90
CA ASP A 36 9.91 4.05 11.05
C ASP A 36 9.01 5.26 10.79
N ALA A 37 9.49 6.29 10.09
CA ALA A 37 8.66 7.44 9.71
C ALA A 37 7.55 7.09 8.71
N TRP A 38 7.74 6.01 7.93
CA TRP A 38 6.72 5.49 7.02
C TRP A 38 5.77 4.52 7.74
N ALA A 39 6.32 3.58 8.50
CA ALA A 39 5.56 2.59 9.25
C ALA A 39 6.26 2.31 10.60
N ASP A 40 5.77 2.88 11.70
CA ASP A 40 6.37 2.71 13.03
C ASP A 40 5.92 1.42 13.76
N GLY A 41 5.10 0.61 13.09
CA GLY A 41 4.50 -0.62 13.64
C GLY A 41 3.32 -0.39 14.57
N LYS A 42 2.94 0.85 14.85
CA LYS A 42 1.73 1.18 15.61
C LYS A 42 0.59 1.40 14.63
N VAL A 43 -0.41 0.53 14.72
CA VAL A 43 -1.58 0.59 13.83
C VAL A 43 -2.83 0.80 14.66
N ASP A 44 -3.53 1.89 14.40
CA ASP A 44 -4.92 2.05 14.82
C ASP A 44 -5.80 1.23 13.88
N THR A 45 -6.00 -0.04 14.25
CA THR A 45 -6.79 -0.99 13.46
C THR A 45 -8.22 -0.52 13.25
N ALA A 46 -8.79 0.26 14.18
CA ALA A 46 -10.14 0.78 14.04
C ALA A 46 -10.19 1.90 12.98
N ALA A 47 -9.19 2.79 12.95
CA ALA A 47 -9.09 3.82 11.91
C ALA A 47 -8.82 3.21 10.52
N TRP A 48 -7.93 2.22 10.45
CA TRP A 48 -7.64 1.51 9.20
C TRP A 48 -8.86 0.78 8.65
N ASN A 49 -9.56 0.00 9.49
CA ASN A 49 -10.77 -0.69 9.07
C ASN A 49 -11.86 0.29 8.59
N ARG A 50 -12.05 1.43 9.27
CA ARG A 50 -12.96 2.47 8.77
C ARG A 50 -12.57 2.97 7.38
N SER A 51 -11.29 3.30 7.18
CA SER A 51 -10.79 3.77 5.88
C SER A 51 -11.02 2.75 4.77
N PHE A 52 -10.71 1.47 5.00
CA PHE A 52 -10.86 0.42 3.98
C PHE A 52 -12.33 0.08 3.68
N LEU A 53 -13.23 0.29 4.64
CA LEU A 53 -14.67 0.14 4.40
C LEU A 53 -15.27 1.33 3.62
N GLU A 54 -14.62 2.49 3.66
CA GLU A 54 -15.05 3.70 2.94
C GLU A 54 -14.49 3.78 1.51
N HIS A 55 -13.45 2.98 1.20
CA HIS A 55 -12.71 3.00 -0.05
C HIS A 55 -12.98 1.77 -0.93
N ASP A 56 -12.56 1.83 -2.19
CA ASP A 56 -12.47 0.67 -3.07
C ASP A 56 -11.20 -0.13 -2.71
N THR A 57 -11.33 -1.00 -1.70
CA THR A 57 -10.21 -1.82 -1.19
C THR A 57 -10.31 -3.27 -1.65
N PHE A 58 -9.23 -3.79 -2.23
CA PHE A 58 -9.11 -5.17 -2.70
C PHE A 58 -7.89 -5.85 -2.08
N VAL A 59 -8.01 -7.15 -1.82
CA VAL A 59 -6.91 -8.02 -1.41
C VAL A 59 -6.63 -9.08 -2.47
N ALA A 60 -5.36 -9.41 -2.65
CA ALA A 60 -4.90 -10.57 -3.40
C ALA A 60 -4.60 -11.68 -2.40
N GLU A 61 -5.31 -12.80 -2.50
CA GLU A 61 -5.18 -13.95 -1.62
C GLU A 61 -4.60 -15.16 -2.37
N GLU A 62 -3.68 -15.87 -1.75
CA GLU A 62 -3.15 -17.14 -2.26
C GLU A 62 -3.07 -18.16 -1.12
N ASN A 63 -3.76 -19.30 -1.29
CA ASN A 63 -3.81 -20.38 -0.30
C ASN A 63 -4.27 -19.92 1.11
N GLY A 64 -5.22 -18.99 1.19
CA GLY A 64 -5.73 -18.46 2.46
C GLY A 64 -4.83 -17.40 3.11
N VAL A 65 -3.80 -16.92 2.41
CA VAL A 65 -2.88 -15.88 2.89
C VAL A 65 -2.99 -14.65 1.99
N ILE A 66 -3.06 -13.46 2.58
CA ILE A 66 -3.03 -12.20 1.84
C ILE A 66 -1.60 -11.94 1.39
N VAL A 67 -1.41 -11.86 0.07
CA VAL A 67 -0.10 -11.61 -0.57
C VAL A 67 0.02 -10.19 -1.13
N GLY A 68 -1.06 -9.41 -1.08
CA GLY A 68 -1.07 -8.01 -1.50
C GLY A 68 -2.43 -7.37 -1.29
N PHE A 69 -2.47 -6.04 -1.32
CA PHE A 69 -3.72 -5.27 -1.32
C PHE A 69 -3.57 -3.97 -2.09
N ALA A 70 -4.70 -3.41 -2.51
CA ALA A 70 -4.80 -2.10 -3.12
C ALA A 70 -5.96 -1.35 -2.49
N ASP A 71 -5.79 -0.05 -2.28
CA ASP A 71 -6.77 0.83 -1.67
C ASP A 71 -6.86 2.12 -2.50
N MET A 72 -8.09 2.56 -2.77
CA MET A 72 -8.35 3.80 -3.49
C MET A 72 -9.63 4.44 -2.98
N ASP A 73 -9.55 5.69 -2.57
CA ASP A 73 -10.75 6.45 -2.25
C ASP A 73 -11.58 6.79 -3.50
N ALA A 74 -12.84 7.14 -3.29
CA ALA A 74 -13.80 7.41 -4.36
C ALA A 74 -13.42 8.59 -5.28
N ALA A 75 -12.54 9.50 -4.86
CA ALA A 75 -12.06 10.59 -5.72
C ALA A 75 -11.02 10.09 -6.72
N GLY A 76 -10.33 9.00 -6.40
CA GLY A 76 -9.31 8.38 -7.21
C GLY A 76 -8.15 9.32 -7.53
N TYR A 77 -7.37 8.92 -8.54
CA TYR A 77 -6.20 9.66 -8.98
C TYR A 77 -6.17 9.79 -10.50
N ARG A 78 -5.83 10.98 -11.00
CA ARG A 78 -5.53 11.21 -12.41
C ARG A 78 -4.04 11.04 -12.67
N VAL A 79 -3.71 10.20 -13.66
CA VAL A 79 -2.34 10.12 -14.19
C VAL A 79 -2.00 11.43 -14.90
N MET A 80 -0.96 12.10 -14.41
CA MET A 80 -0.47 13.37 -14.97
C MET A 80 0.60 13.12 -16.02
N LYS A 81 1.54 12.22 -15.72
CA LYS A 81 2.60 11.82 -16.65
C LYS A 81 3.20 10.48 -16.25
N GLU A 82 3.65 9.73 -17.25
CA GLU A 82 4.65 8.69 -17.08
C GLU A 82 6.01 9.34 -16.82
N GLN A 83 6.84 8.71 -16.00
CA GLN A 83 8.24 9.06 -15.86
C GLN A 83 9.08 7.82 -15.62
N GLN A 84 10.39 7.96 -15.85
CA GLN A 84 11.37 6.92 -15.58
C GLN A 84 12.39 7.44 -14.59
N VAL A 85 12.65 6.67 -13.53
CA VAL A 85 13.66 6.97 -12.53
C VAL A 85 14.67 5.83 -12.48
N VAL A 86 15.96 6.17 -12.30
CA VAL A 86 16.99 5.16 -12.08
C VAL A 86 17.31 5.10 -10.59
N ARG A 87 17.10 3.94 -9.97
CA ARG A 87 17.43 3.67 -8.57
C ARG A 87 18.42 2.51 -8.54
N LYS A 88 19.62 2.76 -8.00
CA LYS A 88 20.71 1.76 -7.92
C LYS A 88 20.99 1.03 -9.25
N GLY A 89 20.96 1.76 -10.37
CA GLY A 89 21.16 1.21 -11.71
C GLY A 89 19.95 0.49 -12.33
N VAL A 90 18.85 0.32 -11.58
CA VAL A 90 17.58 -0.23 -12.09
C VAL A 90 16.71 0.90 -12.63
N LYS A 91 16.24 0.74 -13.86
CA LYS A 91 15.32 1.69 -14.51
C LYS A 91 13.87 1.31 -14.17
N LEU A 92 13.19 2.18 -13.43
CA LEU A 92 11.81 2.01 -13.00
C LEU A 92 10.91 2.98 -13.77
N THR A 93 9.81 2.49 -14.33
CA THR A 93 8.74 3.32 -14.89
C THR A 93 7.66 3.49 -13.83
N ASN A 94 7.30 4.73 -13.50
CA ASN A 94 6.18 5.04 -12.61
C ASN A 94 5.35 6.20 -13.15
N TYR A 95 4.21 6.45 -12.50
CA TYR A 95 3.25 7.46 -12.91
C TYR A 95 3.12 8.54 -11.84
N VAL A 96 3.32 9.80 -12.23
CA VAL A 96 2.98 10.93 -11.37
C VAL A 96 1.47 11.08 -11.43
N MET A 97 0.83 11.00 -10.27
CA MET A 97 -0.62 11.04 -10.15
C MET A 97 -1.03 12.21 -9.25
N LYS A 98 -2.20 12.79 -9.49
CA LYS A 98 -2.81 13.82 -8.63
C LYS A 98 -4.22 13.41 -8.25
N LYS A 99 -4.56 13.65 -6.99
CA LYS A 99 -5.93 13.52 -6.51
C LYS A 99 -6.79 14.61 -7.18
N ILE A 100 -7.94 14.22 -7.70
CA ILE A 100 -8.88 15.16 -8.30
C ILE A 100 -9.72 15.72 -7.14
N PHE A 101 -9.53 17.00 -6.84
CA PHE A 101 -10.47 17.74 -6.01
C PHE A 101 -11.30 18.57 -6.97
N ASP A 102 -12.61 18.33 -7.02
CA ASP A 102 -13.56 19.20 -7.71
C ASP A 102 -13.73 20.53 -6.95
#